data_AF-A0A2R6CR62-F1
#
_entry.id   AF-A0A2R6CR62-F1
#
_cell.length_a   1.000
_cell.length_b   1.000
_cell.length_c   1.000
_cell.angle_alpha   90.00
_cell.angle_beta   90.00
_cell.angle_gamma   90.00
#
_symmetry.space_group_name_H-M   'P 1'
#
loop_
_entity.id
_entity.type
_entity.pdbx_description
1 polymer ?
#
loop_
_entity_poly.entity_id
_entity_poly.type
_entity_poly.pdbx_seq_one_letter_code
_entity_poly.pdbx_strand_id
1 'polypeptide(L)'
;MSTVEKQLDDLQATIEREVPSDITITEVRYEGPELVIYTRDPKRFARDGDLVRQLASQLRKRITVRPDPAVLSKPDDAREQVMGVIPEEAGVTDLDFHVDTGEVVIEAEKPGMVIGRHGTTLREITQEVGWTPEVVRTPPIESSTVKNVRNFLKQERNDRRDILERIGRQIHREKMSDEQWVRITTLGCCREVGRAAFILSTPETRVLVDCGDKPGSQDEVPYLQVPEALGSGANSIDAVVLTHAHLDHSALVPLLFKYGYDGPIYCTEPTR
;
A
#
# COMPACT_ATOMS: atom_id res chain seq x y z
N MET A 1 21.57 -3.79 15.25
CA MET A 1 20.20 -3.43 14.93
C MET A 1 20.22 -2.16 14.10
N SER A 2 19.50 -2.14 12.98
CA SER A 2 19.30 -0.90 12.23
C SER A 2 18.53 0.11 13.09
N THR A 3 18.71 1.41 12.85
CA THR A 3 17.98 2.44 13.60
C THR A 3 16.45 2.26 13.50
N VAL A 4 15.97 1.75 12.36
CA VAL A 4 14.56 1.44 12.12
C VAL A 4 14.07 0.26 12.98
N GLU A 5 14.89 -0.77 13.19
CA GLU A 5 14.54 -1.88 14.10
C GLU A 5 14.36 -1.37 15.53
N LYS A 6 15.26 -0.52 16.01
CA LYS A 6 15.12 0.07 17.35
C LYS A 6 13.85 0.92 17.47
N GLN A 7 13.50 1.67 16.43
CA GLN A 7 12.24 2.42 16.40
C GLN A 7 11.02 1.49 16.42
N LEU A 8 11.07 0.36 15.71
CA LEU A 8 9.99 -0.64 15.75
C LEU A 8 9.86 -1.27 17.14
N ASP A 9 10.98 -1.59 17.80
CA ASP A 9 10.98 -2.10 19.18
C ASP A 9 10.36 -1.08 20.16
N ASP A 10 10.75 0.20 20.05
CA ASP A 10 10.21 1.29 20.87
C ASP A 10 8.71 1.50 20.61
N LEU A 11 8.27 1.38 19.35
CA LEU A 11 6.86 1.46 18.96
C LEU A 11 6.08 0.27 19.50
N GLN A 12 6.61 -0.95 19.38
CA GLN A 12 5.99 -2.15 19.91
C GLN A 12 5.81 -2.04 21.43
N ALA A 13 6.85 -1.66 22.17
CA ALA A 13 6.76 -1.44 23.61
C ALA A 13 5.74 -0.35 23.99
N THR A 14 5.60 0.70 23.16
CA THR A 14 4.56 1.71 23.35
C THR A 14 3.18 1.13 23.13
N ILE A 15 2.95 0.38 22.05
CA ILE A 15 1.68 -0.25 21.74
C ILE A 15 1.28 -1.23 22.85
N GLU A 16 2.20 -2.08 23.30
CA GLU A 16 1.95 -3.05 24.39
C GLU A 16 1.56 -2.40 25.71
N ARG A 17 1.99 -1.15 25.98
CA ARG A 17 1.59 -0.40 27.18
C ARG A 17 0.19 0.20 27.08
N GLU A 18 -0.22 0.63 25.90
CA GLU A 18 -1.52 1.28 25.67
C GLU A 18 -2.64 0.27 25.41
N VAL A 19 -2.30 -0.89 24.85
CA VAL A 19 -3.25 -1.97 24.55
C VAL A 19 -3.62 -2.71 25.85
N PRO A 20 -4.90 -3.04 26.07
CA PRO A 20 -5.34 -3.86 27.20
C PRO A 20 -4.55 -5.17 27.36
N SER A 21 -4.27 -5.58 28.60
CA SER A 21 -3.43 -6.75 28.92
C SER A 21 -3.98 -8.09 28.42
N ASP A 22 -5.24 -8.14 27.98
CA ASP A 22 -5.91 -9.31 27.41
C ASP A 22 -5.80 -9.39 25.88
N ILE A 23 -5.10 -8.46 25.23
CA ILE A 23 -4.79 -8.47 23.80
C ILE A 23 -3.29 -8.70 23.62
N THR A 24 -2.95 -9.75 22.87
CA THR A 24 -1.54 -10.08 22.58
C THR A 24 -1.10 -9.48 21.26
N ILE A 25 -0.05 -8.66 21.28
CA ILE A 25 0.65 -8.20 20.08
C ILE A 25 1.77 -9.18 19.78
N THR A 26 1.83 -9.71 18.56
CA THR A 26 2.90 -10.63 18.16
C THR A 26 4.01 -9.94 17.43
N GLU A 27 3.68 -8.97 16.58
CA GLU A 27 4.66 -8.28 15.78
C GLU A 27 4.17 -6.91 15.31
N VAL A 28 5.11 -5.98 15.14
CA VAL A 28 4.86 -4.67 14.54
C VAL A 28 5.82 -4.47 13.38
N ARG A 29 5.29 -4.19 12.18
CA ARG A 29 6.08 -3.98 10.97
C ARG A 29 5.69 -2.69 10.26
N TYR A 30 6.62 -2.16 9.47
CA TYR A 30 6.27 -1.20 8.44
C TYR A 30 6.03 -1.93 7.13
N GLU A 31 4.87 -1.70 6.52
CA GLU A 31 4.55 -2.19 5.18
C GLU A 31 4.14 -1.01 4.30
N GLY A 32 5.06 -0.60 3.42
CA GLY A 32 4.92 0.63 2.66
C GLY A 32 4.68 1.83 3.59
N PRO A 33 3.66 2.67 3.36
CA PRO A 33 3.40 3.85 4.19
C PRO A 33 2.68 3.54 5.51
N GLU A 34 2.36 2.28 5.81
CA GLU A 34 1.55 1.90 6.97
C GLU A 34 2.36 1.21 8.07
N LEU A 35 1.92 1.39 9.32
CA LEU A 35 2.34 0.59 10.46
C LEU A 35 1.34 -0.55 10.65
N VAL A 36 1.80 -1.78 10.46
CA VAL A 36 0.99 -2.99 10.58
C VAL A 36 1.24 -3.62 11.95
N ILE A 37 0.16 -3.85 12.70
CA ILE A 37 0.18 -4.51 14.00
C ILE A 37 -0.43 -5.89 13.85
N TYR A 38 0.35 -6.93 14.10
CA TYR A 38 -0.10 -8.31 14.14
C TYR A 38 -0.53 -8.71 15.55
N THR A 39 -1.69 -9.35 15.66
CA THR A 39 -2.25 -9.78 16.95
C THR A 39 -2.87 -11.17 16.87
N ARG A 40 -2.74 -11.95 17.96
CA ARG A 40 -3.46 -13.22 18.12
C ARG A 40 -4.92 -13.04 18.51
N ASP A 41 -5.30 -11.83 18.88
CA ASP A 41 -6.62 -11.49 19.40
C ASP A 41 -7.36 -10.47 18.50
N PRO A 42 -7.42 -10.68 17.16
CA PRO A 42 -7.97 -9.70 16.21
C PRO A 42 -9.43 -9.36 16.52
N LYS A 43 -10.20 -10.36 16.98
CA LYS A 43 -11.61 -10.22 17.36
C LYS A 43 -11.78 -9.29 18.55
N ARG A 44 -10.88 -9.36 19.54
CA ARG A 44 -10.91 -8.48 20.74
C ARG A 44 -10.48 -7.07 20.36
N PHE A 45 -9.43 -6.96 19.56
CA PHE A 45 -8.97 -5.67 19.02
C PHE A 45 -10.11 -4.96 18.28
N ALA A 46 -10.87 -5.68 17.45
CA ALA A 46 -11.97 -5.11 16.69
C ALA A 46 -13.19 -4.72 17.54
N ARG A 47 -13.37 -5.28 18.75
CA ARG A 47 -14.45 -4.89 19.68
C ARG A 47 -14.22 -3.50 20.28
N ASP A 48 -12.97 -3.13 20.50
CA ASP A 48 -12.60 -1.79 20.93
C ASP A 48 -12.37 -0.89 19.71
N GLY A 49 -13.47 -0.35 19.17
CA GLY A 49 -13.46 0.47 17.97
C GLY A 49 -12.67 1.79 18.09
N ASP A 50 -12.36 2.23 19.32
CA ASP A 50 -11.61 3.46 19.57
C ASP A 50 -10.10 3.20 19.73
N LEU A 51 -9.69 1.97 20.05
CA LEU A 51 -8.28 1.64 20.29
C LEU A 51 -7.38 1.93 19.08
N VAL A 52 -7.77 1.50 17.87
CA VAL A 52 -7.02 1.80 16.63
C VAL A 52 -6.87 3.31 16.43
N ARG A 53 -7.95 4.06 16.69
CA ARG A 53 -7.99 5.51 16.51
C ARG A 53 -7.10 6.22 17.52
N GLN A 54 -7.11 5.79 18.77
CA GLN A 54 -6.26 6.33 19.84
C GLN A 54 -4.78 6.10 19.52
N LEU A 55 -4.41 4.86 19.16
CA LEU A 55 -3.05 4.52 18.75
C LEU A 55 -2.59 5.33 17.54
N ALA A 56 -3.44 5.45 16.51
CA ALA A 56 -3.09 6.22 15.31
C ALA A 56 -2.86 7.71 15.61
N SER A 57 -3.66 8.29 16.50
CA SER A 57 -3.52 9.68 16.96
C SER A 57 -2.25 9.89 17.79
N GLN A 58 -1.95 8.97 18.70
CA GLN A 58 -0.78 9.04 19.59
C GLN A 58 0.53 8.85 18.82
N LEU A 59 0.59 7.85 17.93
CA LEU A 59 1.78 7.53 17.14
C LEU A 59 1.94 8.42 15.91
N ARG A 60 0.90 9.18 15.53
CA ARG A 60 0.82 10.01 14.31
C ARG A 60 1.17 9.21 13.05
N LYS A 61 0.73 7.95 13.02
CA LYS A 61 0.98 6.99 11.93
C LYS A 61 -0.34 6.40 11.47
N ARG A 62 -0.39 5.98 10.21
CA ARG A 62 -1.50 5.18 9.69
C ARG A 62 -1.31 3.76 10.18
N ILE A 63 -2.27 3.26 10.96
CA ILE A 63 -2.19 1.94 11.60
C ILE A 63 -3.21 1.01 10.96
N THR A 64 -2.76 -0.19 10.63
CA THR A 64 -3.60 -1.30 10.19
C THR A 64 -3.36 -2.47 11.14
N VAL A 65 -4.44 -3.09 11.60
CA VAL A 65 -4.36 -4.26 12.49
C VAL A 65 -4.70 -5.50 11.68
N ARG A 66 -3.84 -6.51 11.78
CA ARG A 66 -4.00 -7.78 11.08
C ARG A 66 -3.93 -8.94 12.07
N PRO A 67 -4.65 -10.03 11.80
CA PRO A 67 -4.53 -11.24 12.59
C PRO A 67 -3.17 -11.89 12.32
N ASP A 68 -2.59 -12.48 13.36
CA ASP A 68 -1.45 -13.38 13.20
C ASP A 68 -1.88 -14.58 12.34
N PRO A 69 -1.15 -14.94 11.27
CA PRO A 69 -1.50 -16.08 10.43
C PRO A 69 -1.71 -17.39 11.19
N ALA A 70 -1.09 -17.55 12.36
CA ALA A 70 -1.25 -18.73 13.21
C ALA A 70 -2.63 -18.88 13.87
N VAL A 71 -3.44 -17.82 13.94
CA VAL A 71 -4.78 -17.83 14.57
C VAL A 71 -5.93 -17.76 13.56
N LEU A 72 -5.63 -17.69 12.26
CA LEU A 72 -6.64 -17.62 11.20
C LEU A 72 -7.43 -18.92 11.08
N SER A 73 -8.75 -18.79 10.93
CA SER A 73 -9.61 -19.89 10.50
C SER A 73 -9.29 -20.29 9.05
N LYS A 74 -9.63 -21.52 8.66
CA LYS A 74 -9.45 -21.95 7.27
C LYS A 74 -10.34 -21.10 6.34
N PRO A 75 -9.88 -20.78 5.13
CA PRO A 75 -10.66 -20.00 4.16
C PRO A 75 -12.07 -20.53 3.91
N ASP A 76 -12.26 -21.84 3.87
CA ASP A 76 -13.57 -22.46 3.64
C ASP A 76 -14.54 -22.18 4.81
N ASP A 77 -14.09 -22.35 6.06
CA ASP A 77 -14.88 -22.05 7.25
C ASP A 77 -15.16 -20.53 7.35
N ALA A 78 -14.15 -19.71 7.05
CA ALA A 78 -14.26 -18.26 7.06
C ALA A 78 -15.24 -17.75 6.00
N ARG A 79 -15.30 -18.39 4.82
CA ARG A 79 -16.21 -18.03 3.73
C ARG A 79 -17.66 -18.09 4.18
N GLU A 80 -18.07 -19.17 4.84
CA GLU A 80 -19.44 -19.32 5.33
C GLU A 80 -19.78 -18.24 6.38
N GLN A 81 -18.84 -17.96 7.31
CA GLN A 81 -19.04 -16.94 8.34
C GLN A 81 -19.13 -15.53 7.75
N VAL A 82 -18.26 -15.17 6.80
CA VAL A 82 -18.29 -13.86 6.11
C VAL A 82 -19.62 -13.69 5.38
N MET A 83 -20.07 -14.70 4.63
CA MET A 83 -21.35 -14.67 3.93
C MET A 83 -22.55 -14.59 4.88
N GLY A 84 -22.44 -15.15 6.09
CA GLY A 84 -23.49 -15.05 7.11
C GLY A 84 -23.63 -13.65 7.74
N VAL A 85 -22.57 -12.85 7.74
CA VAL A 85 -22.57 -11.47 8.26
C VAL A 85 -23.05 -10.46 7.20
N ILE A 86 -22.72 -10.69 5.93
CA ILE A 86 -23.02 -9.75 4.85
C ILE A 86 -24.48 -9.94 4.37
N PRO A 87 -25.28 -8.87 4.24
CA PRO A 87 -26.62 -8.97 3.67
C PRO A 87 -26.60 -9.51 2.22
N GLU A 88 -27.50 -10.42 1.87
CA GLU A 88 -27.59 -11.00 0.52
C GLU A 88 -27.75 -9.91 -0.56
N GLU A 89 -28.41 -8.80 -0.24
CA GLU A 89 -28.65 -7.69 -1.17
C GLU A 89 -27.37 -6.92 -1.55
N ALA A 90 -26.26 -7.16 -0.84
CA ALA A 90 -24.95 -6.63 -1.17
C ALA A 90 -24.42 -7.18 -2.50
N GLY A 91 -24.88 -8.38 -2.92
CA GLY A 91 -24.47 -9.01 -4.16
C GLY A 91 -22.99 -9.37 -4.17
N VAL A 92 -22.54 -10.13 -3.17
CA VAL A 92 -21.15 -10.63 -3.12
C VAL A 92 -20.93 -11.63 -4.26
N THR A 93 -19.96 -11.34 -5.13
CA THR A 93 -19.65 -12.18 -6.30
C THR A 93 -18.41 -13.03 -6.10
N ASP A 94 -17.45 -12.57 -5.30
CA ASP A 94 -16.23 -13.32 -5.00
C ASP A 94 -15.70 -12.99 -3.60
N LEU A 95 -15.06 -13.99 -2.98
CA LEU A 95 -14.33 -13.86 -1.72
C LEU A 95 -12.95 -14.50 -1.89
N ASP A 96 -11.93 -13.69 -1.69
CA ASP A 96 -10.54 -14.08 -1.92
C ASP A 96 -9.73 -13.92 -0.64
N PHE A 97 -9.30 -15.04 -0.07
CA PHE A 97 -8.65 -15.09 1.24
C PHE A 97 -7.12 -15.08 1.09
N HIS A 98 -6.46 -14.26 1.88
CA HIS A 98 -5.02 -14.06 1.90
C HIS A 98 -4.44 -14.48 3.24
N VAL A 99 -4.11 -15.77 3.37
CA VAL A 99 -3.66 -16.37 4.64
C VAL A 99 -2.41 -15.66 5.18
N ASP A 100 -1.50 -15.21 4.32
CA ASP A 100 -0.25 -14.58 4.73
C ASP A 100 -0.45 -13.18 5.35
N THR A 101 -1.44 -12.42 4.89
CA THR A 101 -1.77 -11.09 5.43
C THR A 101 -2.97 -11.11 6.37
N GLY A 102 -3.71 -12.22 6.42
CA GLY A 102 -4.96 -12.32 7.17
C GLY A 102 -6.09 -11.47 6.63
N GLU A 103 -6.05 -11.15 5.33
CA GLU A 103 -7.03 -10.31 4.67
C GLU A 103 -8.02 -11.13 3.84
N VAL A 104 -9.26 -10.65 3.74
CA VAL A 104 -10.26 -11.19 2.81
C VAL A 104 -10.72 -10.07 1.89
N VAL A 105 -10.48 -10.22 0.59
CA VAL A 105 -10.99 -9.30 -0.43
C VAL A 105 -12.41 -9.74 -0.79
N ILE A 106 -13.35 -8.81 -0.64
CA ILE A 106 -14.78 -9.03 -0.82
C ILE A 106 -15.22 -8.24 -2.05
N GLU A 107 -15.51 -8.96 -3.13
CA GLU A 107 -16.06 -8.37 -4.35
C GLU A 107 -17.59 -8.34 -4.24
N ALA A 108 -18.19 -7.15 -4.23
CA ALA A 108 -19.63 -7.00 -4.14
C ALA A 108 -20.19 -5.94 -5.09
N GLU A 109 -21.39 -6.17 -5.61
CA GLU A 109 -22.11 -5.20 -6.46
C GLU A 109 -22.39 -3.89 -5.71
N LYS A 110 -22.73 -3.99 -4.42
CA LYS A 110 -23.00 -2.85 -3.52
C LYS A 110 -22.03 -2.83 -2.33
N PRO A 111 -20.79 -2.34 -2.51
CA PRO A 111 -19.79 -2.27 -1.45
C PRO A 111 -20.26 -1.56 -0.18
N GLY A 112 -21.09 -0.52 -0.31
CA GLY A 112 -21.60 0.22 0.85
C GLY A 112 -22.41 -0.64 1.83
N MET A 113 -23.05 -1.72 1.35
CA MET A 113 -23.79 -2.67 2.19
C MET A 113 -22.84 -3.60 2.95
N VAL A 114 -21.73 -4.01 2.31
CA VAL A 114 -20.66 -4.78 2.96
C VAL A 114 -19.92 -3.93 3.99
N ILE A 115 -19.71 -2.64 3.69
CA ILE A 115 -19.04 -1.71 4.61
C ILE A 115 -19.93 -1.45 5.85
N GLY A 116 -21.23 -1.26 5.62
CA GLY A 116 -22.17 -0.85 6.66
C GLY A 116 -22.04 0.63 7.05
N ARG A 117 -22.97 1.15 7.84
CA ARG A 117 -22.93 2.55 8.30
C ARG A 117 -21.73 2.74 9.23
N HIS A 118 -20.83 3.67 8.90
CA HIS A 118 -19.60 3.90 9.67
C HIS A 118 -18.70 2.67 9.82
N GLY A 119 -18.79 1.70 8.89
CA GLY A 119 -17.94 0.51 8.93
C GLY A 119 -18.40 -0.57 9.92
N THR A 120 -19.64 -0.53 10.42
CA THR A 120 -20.14 -1.51 11.41
C THR A 120 -20.03 -2.94 10.92
N THR A 121 -20.43 -3.21 9.67
CA THR A 121 -20.43 -4.57 9.11
C THR A 121 -19.01 -5.08 8.88
N LEU A 122 -18.06 -4.23 8.48
CA LEU A 122 -16.63 -4.62 8.42
C LEU A 122 -16.08 -5.00 9.78
N ARG A 123 -16.42 -4.23 10.81
CA ARG A 123 -16.00 -4.54 12.18
C ARG A 123 -16.62 -5.84 12.63
N GLU A 124 -17.89 -6.09 12.32
CA GLU A 124 -18.58 -7.34 12.63
C GLU A 124 -17.91 -8.54 11.95
N ILE A 125 -17.56 -8.43 10.66
CA ILE A 125 -16.78 -9.48 9.96
C ILE A 125 -15.46 -9.73 10.68
N THR A 126 -14.73 -8.67 11.06
CA THR A 126 -13.46 -8.81 11.78
C THR A 126 -13.65 -9.42 13.17
N GLN A 127 -14.72 -9.06 13.87
CA GLN A 127 -15.04 -9.55 15.21
C GLN A 127 -15.51 -11.01 15.22
N GLU A 128 -16.27 -11.44 14.21
CA GLU A 128 -16.82 -12.79 14.12
C GLU A 128 -15.85 -13.76 13.46
N VAL A 129 -15.20 -13.34 12.37
CA VAL A 129 -14.37 -14.20 11.53
C VAL A 129 -12.88 -14.08 11.90
N GLY A 130 -12.43 -12.88 12.30
CA GLY A 130 -11.02 -12.60 12.63
C GLY A 130 -10.16 -12.16 11.45
N TRP A 131 -10.68 -12.29 10.23
CA TRP A 131 -10.03 -11.81 9.00
C TRP A 131 -10.26 -10.31 8.82
N THR A 132 -9.28 -9.61 8.26
CA THR A 132 -9.38 -8.18 7.94
C THR A 132 -10.08 -8.01 6.57
N PRO A 133 -11.30 -7.44 6.50
CA PRO A 133 -12.03 -7.33 5.25
C PRO A 133 -11.58 -6.12 4.42
N GLU A 134 -11.33 -6.35 3.13
CA GLU A 134 -11.11 -5.32 2.12
C GLU A 134 -12.23 -5.39 1.08
N VAL A 135 -13.00 -4.32 0.90
CA VAL A 135 -14.16 -4.34 0.02
C VAL A 135 -13.86 -3.68 -1.31
N VAL A 136 -14.12 -4.40 -2.40
CA VAL A 136 -14.02 -3.89 -3.76
C VAL A 136 -15.36 -4.03 -4.49
N ARG A 137 -15.62 -3.12 -5.44
CA ARG A 137 -16.84 -3.20 -6.26
C ARG A 137 -16.68 -4.29 -7.31
N THR A 138 -17.70 -5.15 -7.46
CA THR A 138 -17.81 -6.05 -8.61
C THR A 138 -17.88 -5.20 -9.89
N PRO A 139 -16.94 -5.37 -10.83
CA PRO A 139 -16.96 -4.60 -12.06
C PRO A 139 -18.16 -5.03 -12.93
N PRO A 140 -18.97 -4.08 -13.46
CA PRO A 140 -20.12 -4.41 -14.31
C PRO A 140 -19.71 -5.04 -15.66
N ILE A 141 -18.46 -4.85 -16.06
CA ILE A 141 -17.84 -5.46 -17.24
C ILE A 141 -16.54 -6.08 -16.77
N GLU A 142 -16.38 -7.39 -17.01
CA GLU A 142 -15.12 -8.05 -16.71
C GLU A 142 -14.00 -7.50 -17.60
N SER A 143 -12.93 -7.03 -16.97
CA SER A 143 -11.70 -6.62 -17.66
C SER A 143 -10.66 -7.72 -17.54
N SER A 144 -10.20 -8.24 -18.67
CA SER A 144 -9.09 -9.21 -18.71
C SER A 144 -7.81 -8.62 -18.09
N THR A 145 -7.55 -7.32 -18.30
CA THR A 145 -6.42 -6.62 -17.69
C THR A 145 -6.51 -6.63 -16.17
N VAL A 146 -7.66 -6.24 -15.59
CA VAL A 146 -7.85 -6.23 -14.13
C VAL A 146 -7.69 -7.64 -13.55
N LYS A 147 -8.29 -8.65 -14.20
CA LYS A 147 -8.18 -10.05 -13.79
C LYS A 147 -6.73 -10.54 -13.81
N ASN A 148 -5.99 -10.23 -14.87
CA ASN A 148 -4.58 -10.61 -14.99
C ASN A 148 -3.71 -9.92 -13.94
N VAL A 149 -3.90 -8.62 -13.70
CA VAL A 149 -3.18 -7.88 -12.65
C VAL A 149 -3.48 -8.45 -11.27
N ARG A 150 -4.75 -8.72 -10.94
CA ARG A 150 -5.12 -9.36 -9.67
C ARG A 150 -4.47 -10.73 -9.53
N ASN A 151 -4.52 -11.58 -10.55
CA ASN A 151 -3.90 -12.91 -10.51
C ASN A 151 -2.38 -12.84 -10.34
N PHE A 152 -1.72 -11.90 -11.03
CA PHE A 152 -0.29 -11.67 -10.88
C PHE A 152 0.05 -11.23 -9.46
N LEU A 153 -0.68 -10.26 -8.90
CA LEU A 153 -0.50 -9.81 -7.51
C LEU A 153 -0.76 -10.93 -6.49
N LYS A 154 -1.65 -11.89 -6.80
CA LYS A 154 -1.86 -13.08 -5.98
C LYS A 154 -0.67 -14.05 -6.03
N GLN A 155 -0.06 -14.22 -7.20
CA GLN A 155 1.09 -15.11 -7.39
C GLN A 155 2.35 -14.55 -6.73
N GLU A 156 2.58 -13.24 -6.85
CA GLU A 156 3.80 -12.56 -6.38
C GLU A 156 3.68 -11.98 -4.94
N ARG A 157 2.85 -12.58 -4.08
CA ARG A 157 2.56 -12.01 -2.75
C ARG A 157 3.76 -11.96 -1.82
N ASN A 158 4.58 -13.00 -1.81
CA ASN A 158 5.77 -13.06 -0.96
C ASN A 158 6.74 -11.94 -1.33
N ASP A 159 7.06 -11.84 -2.62
CA ASP A 159 7.91 -10.78 -3.15
C ASP A 159 7.33 -9.39 -2.87
N ARG A 160 6.01 -9.21 -3.04
CA ARG A 160 5.33 -7.95 -2.70
C ARG A 160 5.47 -7.59 -1.23
N ARG A 161 5.35 -8.54 -0.30
CA ARG A 161 5.52 -8.30 1.13
C ARG A 161 6.93 -7.81 1.42
N ASP A 162 7.94 -8.51 0.90
CA ASP A 162 9.34 -8.15 1.13
C ASP A 162 9.67 -6.76 0.54
N ILE A 163 9.09 -6.43 -0.61
CA ILE A 163 9.15 -5.08 -1.21
C ILE A 163 8.49 -4.04 -0.29
N LEU A 164 7.29 -4.30 0.21
CA LEU A 164 6.58 -3.37 1.11
C LEU A 164 7.35 -3.15 2.41
N GLU A 165 7.94 -4.18 3.00
CA GLU A 165 8.76 -4.05 4.20
C GLU A 165 10.00 -3.19 3.95
N ARG A 166 10.72 -3.43 2.85
CA ARG A 166 11.88 -2.62 2.45
C ARG A 166 11.50 -1.15 2.26
N ILE A 167 10.40 -0.91 1.54
CA ILE A 167 9.89 0.46 1.30
C ILE A 167 9.47 1.10 2.62
N GLY A 168 8.79 0.37 3.51
CA GLY A 168 8.36 0.87 4.80
C GLY A 168 9.52 1.31 5.69
N ARG A 169 10.62 0.54 5.68
CA ARG A 169 11.86 0.93 6.37
C ARG A 169 12.51 2.17 5.75
N GLN A 170 12.45 2.33 4.43
CA GLN A 170 12.99 3.51 3.75
C GLN A 170 12.18 4.78 4.06
N ILE A 171 10.85 4.71 4.06
CA ILE A 171 9.95 5.83 4.37
C ILE A 171 10.16 6.33 5.81
N HIS A 172 10.34 5.39 6.74
CA HIS A 172 10.44 5.67 8.17
C HIS A 172 11.89 5.80 8.67
N ARG A 173 12.85 6.04 7.78
CA ARG A 173 14.24 6.31 8.16
C ARG A 173 14.35 7.61 8.97
N GLU A 174 15.42 7.73 9.74
CA GLU A 174 15.73 8.99 10.42
C GLU A 174 16.09 10.08 9.43
N LYS A 175 15.83 11.32 9.86
CA LYS A 175 16.17 12.54 9.15
C LYS A 175 17.68 12.58 8.89
N MET A 176 18.07 12.79 7.64
CA MET A 176 19.47 12.77 7.18
C MET A 176 20.14 14.15 7.16
N SER A 177 19.38 15.25 7.17
CA SER A 177 19.90 16.61 7.06
C SER A 177 19.07 17.62 7.86
N ASP A 178 19.71 18.66 8.38
CA ASP A 178 19.01 19.77 9.02
C ASP A 178 18.65 20.93 8.07
N GLU A 179 19.14 20.86 6.83
CA GLU A 179 18.81 21.84 5.81
C GLU A 179 17.33 21.75 5.40
N GLN A 180 16.80 22.88 4.93
CA GLN A 180 15.43 22.96 4.43
C GLN A 180 15.41 23.70 3.10
N TRP A 181 15.32 22.94 2.02
CA TRP A 181 15.08 23.47 0.70
C TRP A 181 14.21 22.50 -0.11
N VAL A 182 13.54 23.05 -1.12
CA VAL A 182 12.78 22.28 -2.10
C VAL A 182 13.16 22.81 -3.47
N ARG A 183 13.43 21.90 -4.42
CA ARG A 183 13.69 22.27 -5.82
C ARG A 183 12.95 21.33 -6.76
N ILE A 184 12.67 21.83 -7.96
CA ILE A 184 12.07 21.06 -9.05
C ILE A 184 13.03 21.10 -10.24
N THR A 185 13.36 19.93 -10.78
CA THR A 185 14.10 19.78 -12.03
C THR A 185 13.16 19.25 -13.10
N THR A 186 13.08 19.94 -14.22
CA THR A 186 12.24 19.57 -15.36
C THR A 186 13.03 18.67 -16.31
N LEU A 187 12.56 17.46 -16.57
CA LEU A 187 13.23 16.50 -17.46
C LEU A 187 12.55 16.35 -18.83
N GLY A 188 11.33 16.88 -18.99
CA GLY A 188 10.57 16.92 -20.23
C GLY A 188 9.23 17.67 -20.05
N CYS A 189 8.43 17.78 -21.11
CA CYS A 189 7.10 18.42 -21.11
C CYS A 189 7.10 19.93 -20.74
N CYS A 190 8.25 20.59 -20.82
CA CYS A 190 8.37 22.03 -20.57
C CYS A 190 8.55 22.79 -21.88
N ARG A 191 7.56 23.63 -22.22
CA ARG A 191 7.43 24.31 -23.53
C ARG A 191 7.20 23.34 -24.71
N GLU A 192 6.62 22.18 -24.43
CA GLU A 192 6.25 21.15 -25.41
C GLU A 192 5.14 20.25 -24.85
N VAL A 193 4.62 19.33 -25.68
CA VAL A 193 3.72 18.25 -25.26
C VAL A 193 4.44 16.91 -25.45
N GLY A 194 4.25 15.99 -24.52
CA GLY A 194 4.93 14.70 -24.50
C GLY A 194 6.04 14.62 -23.45
N ARG A 195 6.46 13.39 -23.16
CA ARG A 195 7.60 13.04 -22.29
C ARG A 195 7.59 13.72 -20.92
N ALA A 196 6.44 13.76 -20.26
CA ALA A 196 6.31 14.34 -18.92
C ALA A 196 7.21 13.61 -17.92
N ALA A 197 8.06 14.39 -17.23
CA ALA A 197 8.94 13.91 -16.19
C ALA A 197 9.50 15.10 -15.39
N PHE A 198 9.32 15.06 -14.07
CA PHE A 198 9.76 16.10 -13.16
C PHE A 198 10.38 15.47 -11.91
N ILE A 199 11.50 16.00 -11.44
CA ILE A 199 12.09 15.60 -10.16
C ILE A 199 11.79 16.66 -9.13
N LEU A 200 11.09 16.28 -8.06
CA LEU A 200 11.01 17.04 -6.83
C LEU A 200 12.14 16.57 -5.91
N SER A 201 12.99 17.47 -5.43
CA SER A 201 14.03 17.12 -4.46
C SER A 201 13.97 17.98 -3.20
N THR A 202 14.36 17.35 -2.10
CA THR A 202 14.73 17.96 -0.82
C THR A 202 16.18 17.55 -0.50
N PRO A 203 16.80 17.99 0.61
CA PRO A 203 18.11 17.49 1.03
C PRO A 203 18.18 15.96 1.17
N GLU A 204 17.06 15.30 1.42
CA GLU A 204 17.01 13.90 1.82
C GLU A 204 16.21 13.01 0.87
N THR A 205 15.35 13.58 0.03
CA THR A 205 14.37 12.80 -0.74
C THR A 205 14.32 13.29 -2.18
N ARG A 206 14.17 12.35 -3.11
CA ARG A 206 13.89 12.64 -4.52
C ARG A 206 12.68 11.85 -4.99
N VAL A 207 11.71 12.55 -5.54
CA VAL A 207 10.49 11.95 -6.11
C VAL A 207 10.41 12.30 -7.58
N LEU A 208 10.28 11.29 -8.44
CA LEU A 208 9.99 11.46 -9.85
C LEU A 208 8.47 11.51 -10.06
N VAL A 209 7.99 12.58 -10.68
CA VAL A 209 6.59 12.74 -11.06
C VAL A 209 6.49 12.57 -12.57
N ASP A 210 5.77 11.53 -12.97
CA ASP A 210 5.64 11.04 -14.34
C ASP A 210 6.97 10.60 -14.99
N CYS A 211 6.87 9.71 -15.97
CA CYS A 211 7.97 9.29 -16.83
C CYS A 211 7.40 8.79 -18.15
N GLY A 212 7.00 9.72 -19.01
CA GLY A 212 6.30 9.42 -20.25
C GLY A 212 7.17 9.43 -21.51
N ASP A 213 6.54 9.03 -22.61
CA ASP A 213 7.09 9.09 -23.96
C ASP A 213 6.59 10.33 -24.74
N LYS A 214 7.20 10.68 -25.86
CA LYS A 214 6.68 11.70 -26.79
C LYS A 214 6.12 11.03 -28.04
N PRO A 215 4.79 10.79 -28.12
CA PRO A 215 4.20 10.08 -29.25
C PRO A 215 4.57 10.70 -30.59
N GLY A 216 5.12 9.88 -31.49
CA GLY A 216 5.53 10.31 -32.84
C GLY A 216 6.93 10.89 -32.94
N SER A 217 7.70 10.94 -31.85
CA SER A 217 9.13 11.28 -31.87
C SER A 217 9.95 10.11 -31.34
N GLN A 218 10.97 9.67 -32.08
CA GLN A 218 11.78 8.50 -31.69
C GLN A 218 12.96 8.83 -30.78
N ASP A 219 13.44 10.07 -30.82
CA ASP A 219 14.68 10.49 -30.13
C ASP A 219 14.42 11.48 -28.98
N GLU A 220 13.15 11.82 -28.71
CA GLU A 220 12.78 12.79 -27.70
C GLU A 220 12.19 12.12 -26.46
N VAL A 221 13.09 11.62 -25.61
CA VAL A 221 12.78 11.05 -24.30
C VAL A 221 13.05 12.07 -23.18
N PRO A 222 12.55 11.85 -21.95
CA PRO A 222 12.99 12.61 -20.78
C PRO A 222 14.49 12.48 -20.56
N TYR A 223 15.13 13.53 -20.05
CA TYR A 223 16.58 13.55 -19.76
C TYR A 223 16.93 12.75 -18.50
N LEU A 224 16.71 11.44 -18.49
CA LEU A 224 16.93 10.57 -17.33
C LEU A 224 18.40 10.38 -16.95
N GLN A 225 19.32 10.62 -17.87
CA GLN A 225 20.76 10.47 -17.68
C GLN A 225 21.42 11.57 -16.83
N VAL A 226 20.67 12.64 -16.48
CA VAL A 226 21.22 13.73 -15.66
C VAL A 226 21.44 13.27 -14.21
N PRO A 227 22.39 13.87 -13.47
CA PRO A 227 22.67 13.50 -12.08
C PRO A 227 21.47 13.61 -11.13
N GLU A 228 20.52 14.52 -11.41
CA GLU A 228 19.31 14.69 -10.62
C GLU A 228 18.33 13.51 -10.76
N ALA A 229 18.46 12.71 -11.81
CA ALA A 229 17.66 11.52 -12.11
C ALA A 229 18.52 10.24 -12.03
N LEU A 230 18.47 9.35 -13.03
CA LEU A 230 19.20 8.08 -13.04
C LEU A 230 20.72 8.24 -13.20
N GLY A 231 21.22 9.44 -13.57
CA GLY A 231 22.65 9.69 -13.71
C GLY A 231 23.46 9.51 -12.43
N SER A 232 22.82 9.63 -11.25
CA SER A 232 23.45 9.32 -9.95
C SER A 232 23.20 7.87 -9.49
N GLY A 233 22.65 7.02 -10.35
CA GLY A 233 22.21 5.67 -10.03
C GLY A 233 20.74 5.60 -9.65
N ALA A 234 20.11 4.46 -9.93
CA ALA A 234 18.67 4.31 -9.79
C ALA A 234 18.16 4.37 -8.33
N ASN A 235 19.00 4.00 -7.37
CA ASN A 235 18.71 4.11 -5.93
C ASN A 235 18.65 5.57 -5.42
N SER A 236 18.90 6.57 -6.27
CA SER A 236 18.81 7.98 -5.89
C SER A 236 17.37 8.51 -5.92
N ILE A 237 16.42 7.78 -6.52
CA ILE A 237 15.00 8.12 -6.56
C ILE A 237 14.29 7.31 -5.46
N ASP A 238 13.62 7.99 -4.53
CA ASP A 238 12.92 7.33 -3.42
C ASP A 238 11.53 6.84 -3.84
N ALA A 239 10.87 7.53 -4.77
CA ALA A 239 9.54 7.17 -5.24
C ALA A 239 9.26 7.71 -6.64
N VAL A 240 8.35 7.05 -7.36
CA VAL A 240 7.73 7.55 -8.59
C VAL A 240 6.24 7.80 -8.32
N VAL A 241 5.70 8.90 -8.81
CA VAL A 241 4.27 9.22 -8.75
C VAL A 241 3.75 9.37 -10.17
N LEU A 242 2.68 8.65 -10.51
CA LEU A 242 1.98 8.82 -11.79
C LEU A 242 0.71 9.59 -11.61
N THR A 243 0.55 10.63 -12.42
CA THR A 243 -0.63 11.48 -12.42
C THR A 243 -1.83 10.78 -13.04
N HIS A 244 -1.63 10.09 -14.17
CA HIS A 244 -2.65 9.32 -14.89
C HIS A 244 -2.02 8.37 -15.92
N ALA A 245 -2.84 7.58 -16.61
CA ALA A 245 -2.39 6.46 -17.43
C ALA A 245 -1.93 6.80 -18.85
N HIS A 246 -2.03 8.06 -19.31
CA HIS A 246 -1.63 8.38 -20.68
C HIS A 246 -0.13 8.14 -20.92
N LEU A 247 0.20 7.72 -22.14
CA LEU A 247 1.55 7.28 -22.50
C LEU A 247 2.60 8.39 -22.39
N ASP A 248 2.19 9.64 -22.59
CA ASP A 248 3.04 10.81 -22.40
C ASP A 248 3.36 11.13 -20.93
N HIS A 249 2.81 10.36 -19.99
CA HIS A 249 3.11 10.40 -18.56
C HIS A 249 3.62 9.07 -18.00
N SER A 250 3.31 7.93 -18.60
CA SER A 250 3.55 6.60 -18.00
C SER A 250 4.46 5.66 -18.80
N ALA A 251 4.62 5.87 -20.11
CA ALA A 251 5.15 4.84 -21.00
C ALA A 251 6.60 4.42 -20.73
N LEU A 252 7.41 5.28 -20.13
CA LEU A 252 8.83 5.01 -19.85
C LEU A 252 9.09 4.60 -18.40
N VAL A 253 8.06 4.44 -17.56
CA VAL A 253 8.21 3.90 -16.20
C VAL A 253 8.89 2.52 -16.18
N PRO A 254 8.55 1.55 -17.06
CA PRO A 254 9.26 0.26 -17.11
C PRO A 254 10.76 0.39 -17.41
N LEU A 255 11.17 1.46 -18.09
CA LEU A 255 12.58 1.72 -18.40
C LEU A 255 13.38 2.02 -17.12
N LEU A 256 12.75 2.62 -16.10
CA LEU A 256 13.37 2.86 -14.80
C LEU A 256 13.82 1.55 -14.16
N PHE A 257 12.93 0.54 -14.13
CA PHE A 257 13.26 -0.79 -13.59
C PHE A 257 14.33 -1.50 -14.40
N LYS A 258 14.29 -1.37 -15.73
CA LYS A 258 15.36 -1.90 -16.60
C LYS A 258 16.74 -1.30 -16.26
N TYR A 259 16.78 -0.07 -15.79
CA TYR A 259 18.01 0.61 -15.34
C TYR A 259 18.27 0.49 -13.83
N GLY A 260 17.57 -0.42 -13.15
CA GLY A 260 17.86 -0.79 -11.76
C GLY A 260 17.07 -0.01 -10.71
N TYR A 261 16.05 0.77 -11.09
CA TYR A 261 15.12 1.32 -10.10
C TYR A 261 14.34 0.16 -9.47
N ASP A 262 14.24 0.19 -8.15
CA ASP A 262 13.57 -0.87 -7.39
C ASP A 262 12.74 -0.24 -6.24
N GLY A 263 12.20 0.95 -6.48
CA GLY A 263 11.37 1.69 -5.51
C GLY A 263 9.87 1.63 -5.83
N PRO A 264 9.02 2.25 -4.99
CA PRO A 264 7.57 2.28 -5.18
C PRO A 264 7.13 3.12 -6.38
N ILE A 265 5.98 2.77 -6.95
CA ILE A 265 5.18 3.66 -7.81
C ILE A 265 3.86 3.92 -7.12
N TYR A 266 3.52 5.20 -6.97
CA TYR A 266 2.25 5.65 -6.42
C TYR A 266 1.35 6.17 -7.54
N CYS A 267 0.15 5.63 -7.64
CA CYS A 267 -0.88 6.07 -8.57
C CYS A 267 -2.26 5.66 -8.04
N THR A 268 -3.32 6.12 -8.70
CA THR A 268 -4.68 5.66 -8.38
C THR A 268 -4.92 4.25 -8.94
N GLU A 269 -5.84 3.49 -8.33
CA GLU A 269 -6.17 2.15 -8.80
C GLU A 269 -6.57 2.08 -10.28
N PRO A 270 -7.34 3.04 -10.87
CA PRO A 270 -7.63 3.03 -12.30
C PRO A 270 -6.44 3.38 -13.20
N THR A 271 -5.41 4.03 -12.65
CA THR A 271 -4.19 4.38 -13.41
C THR A 271 -3.24 3.18 -13.52
N ARG A 272 -3.24 2.30 -12.52
CA ARG A 272 -2.42 1.07 -12.46
C ARG A 272 -2.97 -0.02 -13.39
#